data_AF-A0A520BBB3-F1
#
_entry.id   AF-A0A520BBB3-F1
#
_cell.length_a   1.000
_cell.length_b   1.000
_cell.length_c   1.000
_cell.angle_alpha   90.00
_cell.angle_beta   90.00
_cell.angle_gamma   90.00
#
_symmetry.space_group_name_H-M   'P 1'
#
loop_
_entity.id
_entity.type
_entity.pdbx_description
1 polymer ?
#
loop_
_entity_poly.entity_id
_entity_poly.type
_entity_poly.pdbx_seq_one_letter_code
_entity_poly.pdbx_strand_id
1 'polypeptide(L)'
;MMKKFTFSALAVGLCFSSFAQEAVNSAVIQKIRTEGLEKSKASEIAYKITDVAGPRLSNSPGLKRAQDWAVKYFNEIGLKNVHLE
;
A
#
# COMPACT_ATOMS: atom_id res chain seq x y z
N MET A 1 -18.06 40.65 -22.47
CA MET A 1 -17.29 39.68 -23.29
C MET A 1 -16.25 38.89 -22.48
N MET A 2 -15.55 39.51 -21.51
CA MET A 2 -14.47 38.89 -20.73
C MET A 2 -14.89 37.69 -19.85
N LYS A 3 -16.09 37.70 -19.26
CA LYS A 3 -16.57 36.59 -18.40
C LYS A 3 -16.77 35.25 -19.13
N LYS A 4 -17.04 35.28 -20.44
CA LYS A 4 -17.20 34.08 -21.27
C LYS A 4 -15.83 33.45 -21.58
N PHE A 5 -14.80 34.28 -21.76
CA PHE A 5 -13.42 33.85 -21.96
C PHE A 5 -12.82 33.25 -20.69
N THR A 6 -13.10 33.85 -19.52
CA THR A 6 -12.63 33.30 -18.23
C THR A 6 -13.30 31.97 -17.89
N PHE A 7 -14.59 31.79 -18.21
CA PHE A 7 -15.27 30.50 -18.03
C PHE A 7 -14.71 29.40 -18.93
N SER A 8 -14.41 29.74 -20.19
CA SER A 8 -13.83 28.78 -21.13
C SER A 8 -12.40 28.38 -20.74
N ALA A 9 -11.59 29.33 -20.24
CA ALA A 9 -10.25 29.04 -19.73
C ALA A 9 -10.27 28.11 -18.49
N LEU A 10 -11.23 28.31 -17.59
CA LEU A 10 -11.40 27.43 -16.41
C LEU A 10 -11.83 26.02 -16.80
N ALA A 11 -12.73 25.88 -17.78
CA ALA A 11 -13.17 24.57 -18.28
C ALA A 11 -12.02 23.80 -18.96
N VAL A 12 -11.18 24.49 -19.74
CA VAL A 12 -10.00 23.87 -20.36
C VAL A 12 -8.98 23.45 -19.29
N GLY A 13 -8.73 24.29 -18.28
CA GLY A 13 -7.85 23.95 -17.16
C GLY A 13 -8.30 22.71 -16.37
N LEU A 14 -9.61 22.51 -16.21
CA LEU A 14 -10.16 21.32 -15.54
C LEU A 14 -9.95 20.03 -16.36
N CYS A 15 -9.98 20.10 -17.70
CA CYS A 15 -9.74 18.95 -18.57
C CYS A 15 -8.27 18.50 -18.61
N PHE A 16 -7.30 19.38 -18.30
CA PHE A 16 -5.89 19.02 -18.23
C PHE A 16 -5.57 18.05 -17.09
N SER A 17 -6.36 18.06 -16.00
CA SER A 17 -6.23 17.13 -14.88
C SER A 17 -6.42 15.67 -15.28
N SER A 18 -7.22 15.40 -16.32
CA SER A 18 -7.48 14.04 -16.83
C SER A 18 -6.26 13.41 -17.50
N PHE A 19 -5.29 14.21 -17.96
CA PHE A 19 -4.05 13.73 -18.59
C PHE A 19 -2.94 13.42 -17.58
N ALA A 20 -3.09 13.80 -16.31
CA ALA A 20 -2.12 13.50 -15.26
C ALA A 20 -2.21 12.06 -14.73
N GLN A 21 -3.22 11.29 -15.17
CA GLN A 21 -3.42 9.94 -14.69
C GLN A 21 -2.45 8.96 -15.37
N GLU A 22 -1.74 8.17 -14.55
CA GLU A 22 -0.89 7.11 -15.03
C GLU A 22 -1.70 6.11 -15.87
N ALA A 23 -1.14 5.68 -17.01
CA ALA A 23 -1.77 4.68 -17.85
C ALA A 23 -1.89 3.35 -17.09
N VAL A 24 -3.08 2.74 -17.14
CA VAL A 24 -3.34 1.47 -16.45
C VAL A 24 -2.48 0.36 -17.06
N ASN A 25 -1.54 -0.17 -16.28
CA ASN A 25 -0.73 -1.31 -16.69
C ASN A 25 -1.43 -2.64 -16.34
N SER A 26 -2.15 -3.21 -17.30
CA SER A 26 -2.89 -4.46 -17.14
C SER A 26 -2.00 -5.65 -16.77
N ALA A 27 -0.75 -5.69 -17.24
CA ALA A 27 0.20 -6.75 -16.91
C ALA A 27 0.62 -6.70 -15.44
N VAL A 28 0.86 -5.50 -14.89
CA VAL A 28 1.13 -5.31 -13.46
C VAL A 28 -0.08 -5.72 -12.62
N ILE A 29 -1.29 -5.32 -13.03
CA ILE A 29 -2.52 -5.72 -12.33
C ILE A 29 -2.65 -7.24 -12.31
N GLN A 30 -2.44 -7.91 -13.43
CA GLN A 30 -2.52 -9.36 -13.50
C GLN A 30 -1.48 -10.02 -12.58
N LYS A 31 -0.25 -9.50 -12.55
CA LYS A 31 0.79 -9.98 -11.64
C LYS A 31 0.36 -9.83 -10.17
N ILE A 32 -0.18 -8.68 -9.78
CA ILE A 32 -0.68 -8.44 -8.41
C ILE A 32 -1.78 -9.46 -8.05
N ARG A 33 -2.72 -9.72 -8.96
CA ARG A 33 -3.78 -10.72 -8.73
C ARG A 33 -3.21 -12.11 -8.54
N THR A 34 -2.28 -12.53 -9.41
CA THR A 34 -1.62 -13.84 -9.29
C THR A 34 -0.87 -13.97 -7.96
N GLU A 35 -0.10 -12.97 -7.54
CA GLU A 35 0.59 -12.99 -6.24
C GLU A 35 -0.39 -13.00 -5.06
N GLY A 36 -1.53 -12.30 -5.17
CA GLY A 36 -2.54 -12.23 -4.10
C GLY A 36 -3.44 -13.46 -3.98
N LEU A 37 -3.80 -14.10 -5.10
CA LEU A 37 -4.78 -15.18 -5.16
C LEU A 37 -4.14 -16.57 -5.28
N GLU A 38 -3.08 -16.71 -6.08
CA GLU A 38 -2.47 -18.01 -6.36
C GLU A 38 -1.21 -18.25 -5.52
N LYS A 39 -0.42 -17.20 -5.26
CA LYS A 39 0.84 -17.29 -4.48
C LYS A 39 0.77 -16.54 -3.16
N SER A 40 -0.42 -16.52 -2.56
CA SER A 40 -0.69 -15.69 -1.39
C SER A 40 0.23 -16.02 -0.22
N LYS A 41 0.86 -14.98 0.33
CA LYS A 41 1.62 -15.05 1.59
C LYS A 41 0.79 -14.69 2.83
N ALA A 42 -0.50 -14.38 2.65
CA ALA A 42 -1.37 -13.89 3.72
C ALA A 42 -1.45 -14.86 4.91
N SER A 43 -1.62 -16.16 4.66
CA SER A 43 -1.73 -17.17 5.72
C SER A 43 -0.42 -17.35 6.49
N GLU A 44 0.73 -17.34 5.79
CA GLU A 44 2.05 -17.44 6.41
C GLU A 44 2.33 -16.23 7.32
N ILE A 45 2.04 -15.02 6.83
CA ILE A 45 2.19 -13.77 7.60
C ILE A 45 1.25 -13.79 8.81
N ALA A 46 -0.02 -14.19 8.62
CA ALA A 46 -0.99 -14.30 9.70
C ALA A 46 -0.45 -15.21 10.81
N TYR A 47 -0.01 -16.43 10.47
CA TYR A 47 0.56 -17.39 11.42
C TYR A 47 1.74 -16.82 12.23
N LYS A 48 2.64 -16.08 11.58
CA LYS A 48 3.78 -15.44 12.28
C LYS A 48 3.30 -14.42 13.31
N ILE A 49 2.26 -13.66 12.99
CA ILE A 49 1.72 -12.64 13.88
C ILE A 49 0.82 -13.25 14.95
N THR A 50 -0.03 -14.23 14.62
CA THR A 50 -1.06 -14.76 15.53
C THR A 50 -0.54 -15.84 16.46
N ASP A 51 0.18 -16.81 15.91
CA ASP A 51 0.57 -18.03 16.63
C ASP A 51 1.99 -17.91 17.16
N VAL A 52 2.93 -17.45 16.32
CA VAL A 52 4.35 -17.37 16.71
C VAL A 52 4.60 -16.20 17.67
N ALA A 53 4.08 -15.01 17.39
CA ALA A 53 4.22 -13.89 18.31
C ALA A 53 3.36 -14.05 19.57
N GLY A 54 2.20 -14.72 19.45
CA GLY A 54 1.23 -14.94 20.53
C GLY A 54 0.38 -13.70 20.85
N PRO A 55 -0.20 -13.57 22.05
CA PRO A 55 -1.04 -12.43 22.45
C PRO A 55 -0.32 -11.07 22.35
N ARG A 56 -0.98 -10.06 21.75
CA ARG A 56 -0.39 -8.74 21.43
C ARG A 56 -1.10 -7.60 22.15
N LEU A 57 -1.36 -7.77 23.45
CA LEU A 57 -1.91 -6.69 24.27
C LEU A 57 -0.94 -5.49 24.28
N SER A 58 -1.45 -4.27 24.37
CA SER A 58 -0.63 -3.06 24.48
C SER A 58 0.39 -3.19 25.62
N ASN A 59 1.63 -2.77 25.35
CA ASN A 59 2.76 -2.88 26.30
C ASN A 59 3.11 -4.31 26.76
N SER A 60 2.73 -5.34 25.99
CA SER A 60 3.09 -6.73 26.31
C SER A 60 4.35 -7.21 25.58
N PRO A 61 5.04 -8.25 26.10
CA PRO A 61 6.15 -8.88 25.39
C PRO A 61 5.78 -9.44 24.02
N GLY A 62 4.54 -9.90 23.83
CA GLY A 62 4.07 -10.45 22.55
C GLY A 62 3.87 -9.37 21.50
N LEU A 63 3.44 -8.16 21.90
CA LEU A 63 3.43 -7.01 21.00
C LEU A 63 4.85 -6.67 20.51
N LYS A 64 5.83 -6.61 21.42
CA LYS A 64 7.22 -6.31 21.05
C LYS A 64 7.80 -7.34 20.07
N ARG A 65 7.56 -8.63 20.29
CA ARG A 65 7.99 -9.69 19.36
C ARG A 65 7.37 -9.53 17.97
N ALA A 66 6.07 -9.24 17.90
CA ALA A 66 5.37 -9.03 16.63
C ALA A 66 5.92 -7.82 15.87
N GLN A 67 6.16 -6.72 16.58
CA GLN A 67 6.77 -5.49 16.04
C GLN A 67 8.16 -5.76 15.47
N ASP A 68 9.02 -6.44 16.23
CA ASP A 68 10.39 -6.77 15.80
C ASP A 68 10.40 -7.69 14.58
N TRP A 69 9.52 -8.69 14.57
CA TRP A 69 9.35 -9.55 13.42
C TRP A 69 8.86 -8.78 12.18
N ALA A 70 7.88 -7.89 12.33
CA ALA A 70 7.33 -7.10 11.23
C ALA A 70 8.38 -6.18 10.61
N VAL A 71 9.17 -5.48 11.44
CA VAL A 71 10.28 -4.63 10.97
C VAL A 71 11.28 -5.45 10.16
N LYS A 72 11.68 -6.62 10.68
CA LYS A 72 12.60 -7.51 9.97
C LYS A 72 12.01 -7.98 8.63
N TYR A 73 10.78 -8.50 8.65
CA TYR A 73 10.12 -9.04 7.47
C TYR A 73 9.94 -7.98 6.38
N PHE A 74 9.49 -6.77 6.73
CA PHE A 74 9.32 -5.67 5.78
C PHE A 74 10.64 -5.23 5.15
N ASN A 75 11.74 -5.20 5.90
CA ASN A 75 13.06 -4.97 5.33
C ASN A 75 13.47 -6.10 4.37
N GLU A 76 13.24 -7.37 4.72
CA GLU A 76 13.56 -8.53 3.87
C GLU A 76 12.82 -8.52 2.53
N ILE A 77 11.55 -8.12 2.51
CA ILE A 77 10.77 -8.01 1.27
C ILE A 77 10.99 -6.69 0.52
N GLY A 78 11.90 -5.84 1.00
CA GLY A 78 12.40 -4.67 0.28
C GLY A 78 11.60 -3.37 0.47
N LEU A 79 10.73 -3.27 1.48
CA LEU A 79 10.07 -2.02 1.82
C LEU A 79 11.10 -0.96 2.24
N LYS A 80 10.76 0.31 2.01
CA LYS A 80 11.60 1.45 2.36
C LYS A 80 11.03 2.14 3.60
N ASN A 81 11.90 2.82 4.35
CA ASN A 81 11.55 3.58 5.56
C ASN A 81 10.88 2.74 6.65
N VAL A 82 11.32 1.49 6.84
CA VAL A 82 10.74 0.60 7.87
C VAL A 82 11.34 0.91 9.24
N HIS A 83 10.50 1.35 10.18
CA HIS A 83 10.88 1.62 11.57
C HIS A 83 9.65 1.48 12.50
N LEU A 84 9.89 1.49 13.81
CA LEU A 84 8.84 1.64 14.82
C LEU A 84 8.74 3.12 15.21
N GLU A 85 7.53 3.56 15.53
CA GLU A 85 7.20 4.90 16.05
C GLU A 85 7.35 4.99 17.58
#